data_AF-A0A427KES7-F1
#
_entry.id   AF-A0A427KES7-F1
#
_cell.length_a   1.000
_cell.length_b   1.000
_cell.length_c   1.000
_cell.angle_alpha   90.00
_cell.angle_beta   90.00
_cell.angle_gamma   90.00
#
_symmetry.space_group_name_H-M   'P 1'
#
loop_
_entity.id
_entity.type
_entity.pdbx_description
1 polymer ?
#
loop_
_entity_poly.entity_id
_entity_poly.type
_entity_poly.pdbx_seq_one_letter_code
_entity_poly.pdbx_strand_id
1 'polypeptide(L)' 'MNYQGHEQLRDDLAALSSTMSDLRLHIRALEVKYHDGCPGLVGALAADFLRNLNAEYLTVYLRVLAFSDCFHD' A
#
# COMPACT_ATOMS: atom_id res chain seq x y z
N MET A 1 21.41 -12.79 7.83
CA MET A 1 21.51 -13.81 6.76
C MET A 1 22.51 -13.37 5.69
N ASN A 2 23.06 -14.30 4.91
CA ASN A 2 24.21 -14.06 4.01
C ASN A 2 23.73 -13.76 2.57
N TYR A 3 23.26 -12.54 2.30
CA TYR A 3 22.75 -12.12 0.97
C TYR A 3 23.78 -11.38 0.11
N GLN A 4 25.05 -11.79 0.21
CA GLN A 4 26.11 -11.24 -0.63
C GLN A 4 25.78 -11.55 -2.11
N GLY A 5 25.61 -10.49 -2.92
CA GLY A 5 25.24 -10.60 -4.35
C GLY A 5 23.77 -10.34 -4.69
N HIS A 6 22.91 -10.03 -3.72
CA HIS A 6 21.48 -9.72 -3.94
C HIS A 6 21.09 -8.26 -3.62
N GLU A 7 22.06 -7.35 -3.63
CA GLU A 7 21.87 -5.93 -3.33
C GLU A 7 20.83 -5.28 -4.25
N GLN A 8 20.88 -5.59 -5.55
CA GLN A 8 19.89 -5.08 -6.51
C GLN A 8 18.47 -5.54 -6.16
N LEU A 9 18.28 -6.80 -5.77
CA LEU A 9 16.96 -7.32 -5.40
C LEU A 9 16.43 -6.62 -4.15
N ARG A 10 17.28 -6.39 -3.15
CA ARG A 10 16.92 -5.63 -1.95
C ARG A 10 16.49 -4.21 -2.32
N ASP A 11 17.26 -3.54 -3.17
CA ASP A 11 16.99 -2.16 -3.55
C ASP A 11 15.70 -2.06 -4.39
N ASP A 12 15.45 -3.02 -5.29
CA ASP A 12 14.20 -3.13 -6.06
C ASP A 12 12.98 -3.33 -5.14
N LEU A 13 13.10 -4.17 -4.11
CA LEU A 13 12.02 -4.38 -3.12
C LEU A 13 11.80 -3.18 -2.22
N ALA A 14 12.87 -2.48 -1.83
CA ALA A 14 12.77 -1.24 -1.08
C ALA A 14 12.01 -0.18 -1.91
N ALA A 15 12.37 0.00 -3.18
CA ALA A 15 11.68 0.91 -4.10
C ALA A 15 10.20 0.51 -4.31
N LEU A 16 9.93 -0.78 -4.48
CA LEU A 16 8.56 -1.31 -4.57
C LEU A 16 7.77 -0.98 -3.30
N SER A 17 8.30 -1.29 -2.13
CA SER A 17 7.61 -1.05 -0.85
C SER A 17 7.32 0.43 -0.62
N SER A 18 8.25 1.33 -0.99
CA SER A 18 8.05 2.78 -0.93
C SER A 18 6.91 3.22 -1.86
N THR A 19 6.94 2.76 -3.12
CA THR A 19 5.88 3.06 -4.10
C THR A 19 4.53 2.59 -3.62
N MET A 20 4.48 1.42 -2.98
CA MET A 20 3.25 0.87 -2.43
C MET A 20 2.73 1.68 -1.24
N SER A 21 3.62 2.14 -0.36
CA SER A 21 3.28 3.05 0.73
C SER A 21 2.63 4.33 0.21
N ASP A 22 3.22 4.94 -0.82
CA ASP A 22 2.69 6.17 -1.42
C ASP A 22 1.30 5.97 -2.05
N LEU A 23 1.12 4.87 -2.80
CA LEU A 23 -0.19 4.54 -3.37
C LEU A 23 -1.24 4.30 -2.28
N ARG A 24 -0.87 3.64 -1.19
CA ARG A 24 -1.75 3.42 -0.03
C ARG A 24 -2.20 4.74 0.59
N LEU A 25 -1.27 5.69 0.78
CA LEU A 25 -1.58 7.02 1.28
C LEU A 25 -2.52 7.76 0.32
N HIS A 26 -2.30 7.63 -0.99
CA HIS A 26 -3.16 8.23 -1.99
C HIS A 26 -4.59 7.68 -1.94
N ILE A 27 -4.76 6.34 -1.86
CA ILE A 27 -6.08 5.70 -1.72
C ILE A 27 -6.77 6.21 -0.44
N ARG A 28 -6.05 6.29 0.68
CA ARG A 28 -6.59 6.80 1.95
C ARG A 28 -7.03 8.26 1.86
N ALA A 29 -6.26 9.10 1.16
CA ALA A 29 -6.63 10.51 0.95
C ALA A 29 -7.92 10.64 0.12
N LEU A 30 -8.10 9.78 -0.89
CA LEU A 30 -9.34 9.72 -1.67
C LEU A 30 -10.51 9.22 -0.81
N GLU A 31 -10.31 8.19 0.01
CA GLU A 31 -11.32 7.66 0.93
C GLU A 31 -11.88 8.78 1.82
N VAL A 32 -10.98 9.54 2.48
CA VAL A 32 -11.35 10.69 3.33
C VAL A 32 -12.08 11.76 2.52
N LYS A 33 -11.56 12.12 1.34
CA LYS A 33 -12.17 13.13 0.46
C LYS A 33 -13.62 12.79 0.11
N TYR A 34 -13.92 11.53 -0.22
CA TYR A 34 -15.27 11.11 -0.60
C TYR A 34 -16.17 10.79 0.60
N HIS A 35 -15.60 10.39 1.74
CA HIS A 35 -16.34 10.17 2.98
C HIS A 35 -16.85 11.48 3.59
N ASP A 36 -15.98 12.48 3.69
CA ASP A 36 -16.31 13.76 4.36
C ASP A 36 -16.86 14.82 3.39
N GLY A 37 -16.57 14.69 2.09
CA GLY A 37 -16.86 15.72 1.08
C GLY A 37 -18.12 15.51 0.25
N CYS A 38 -18.88 14.41 0.42
CA CYS A 38 -20.04 14.12 -0.42
C CYS A 38 -21.22 13.53 0.37
N PRO A 39 -22.28 14.32 0.66
CA PRO A 39 -23.47 13.82 1.34
C PRO A 39 -24.37 12.92 0.46
N GLY A 40 -23.94 12.60 -0.77
CA GLY A 40 -24.70 11.80 -1.72
C GLY A 40 -24.29 10.32 -1.74
N LEU A 41 -25.22 9.46 -2.15
CA LEU A 41 -25.03 8.01 -2.30
C LEU A 41 -23.76 7.65 -3.10
N VAL A 42 -23.45 8.40 -4.15
CA VAL A 42 -22.25 8.16 -4.99
C VAL A 42 -20.95 8.38 -4.20
N GLY A 43 -20.91 9.39 -3.31
CA GLY A 43 -19.76 9.63 -2.45
C GLY A 43 -19.56 8.51 -1.43
N ALA A 44 -20.66 8.06 -0.81
CA ALA A 44 -20.63 6.94 0.12
C ALA A 44 -20.18 5.63 -0.55
N LEU A 45 -20.65 5.34 -1.76
CA LEU A 45 -20.21 4.18 -2.55
C LEU A 45 -18.73 4.26 -2.93
N ALA A 46 -18.25 5.44 -3.35
CA ALA A 46 -16.85 5.65 -3.67
C ALA A 46 -15.96 5.47 -2.42
N ALA A 47 -16.37 6.01 -1.26
CA ALA A 47 -15.66 5.84 -0.01
C ALA A 47 -15.60 4.36 0.43
N ASP A 48 -16.71 3.62 0.33
CA ASP A 48 -16.73 2.20 0.66
C ASP A 48 -15.84 1.37 -0.29
N PHE A 49 -15.91 1.64 -1.60
CA PHE A 49 -15.01 1.04 -2.58
C PHE A 49 -13.54 1.29 -2.25
N LEU A 50 -13.17 2.53 -1.96
CA LEU A 50 -11.78 2.90 -1.63
C LEU A 50 -11.31 2.26 -0.32
N ARG A 51 -12.19 2.17 0.68
CA ARG A 51 -11.90 1.49 1.95
C ARG A 51 -11.61 0.00 1.72
N ASN A 52 -12.45 -0.69 0.95
CA ASN A 52 -12.27 -2.11 0.63
C ASN A 52 -11.00 -2.33 -0.19
N LEU A 53 -10.78 -1.52 -1.23
CA LEU A 53 -9.56 -1.52 -2.02
C LEU A 53 -8.31 -1.35 -1.15
N ASN A 54 -8.32 -0.41 -0.20
CA ASN A 54 -7.19 -0.15 0.70
C ASN A 54 -6.91 -1.33 1.65
N ALA A 55 -7.94 -2.07 2.06
CA ALA A 55 -7.81 -3.26 2.90
C ALA A 55 -7.20 -4.44 2.12
N GLU A 56 -7.68 -4.69 0.89
CA GLU A 56 -7.10 -5.70 0.00
C GLU A 56 -5.64 -5.36 -0.35
N TYR A 57 -5.39 -4.09 -0.67
CA TYR A 57 -4.06 -3.58 -0.97
C TYR A 57 -3.09 -3.74 0.21
N LEU A 58 -3.55 -3.55 1.46
CA LEU A 58 -2.73 -3.79 2.66
C LEU A 58 -2.20 -5.23 2.67
N THR A 59 -3.04 -6.19 2.31
CA THR A 59 -2.67 -7.61 2.34
C THR A 59 -1.53 -7.89 1.36
N VAL A 60 -1.57 -7.29 0.17
CA VAL A 60 -0.48 -7.41 -0.81
C VAL A 60 0.76 -6.69 -0.31
N TYR A 61 0.62 -5.49 0.23
CA TYR A 61 1.73 -4.70 0.75
C TYR A 61 2.48 -5.41 1.89
N LEU A 62 1.76 -6.02 2.83
CA LEU A 62 2.35 -6.78 3.93
C LEU A 62 3.17 -7.99 3.44
N ARG A 63 2.79 -8.62 2.33
CA ARG A 63 3.59 -9.72 1.74
C ARG A 63 4.92 -9.22 1.19
N VAL A 64 4.91 -8.04 0.55
CA VAL A 64 6.13 -7.40 0.06
C VAL A 64 7.02 -6.98 1.22
N LEU A 65 6.47 -6.38 2.27
CA LEU A 65 7.22 -6.01 3.47
C LEU A 65 7.84 -7.24 4.15
N ALA A 66 7.05 -8.30 4.38
CA ALA A 66 7.57 -9.52 4.99
C ALA A 66 8.73 -10.15 4.19
N PHE A 67 8.69 -10.06 2.85
CA PHE A 67 9.80 -10.52 2.02
C PHE A 67 11.01 -9.56 2.06
N SER A 68 10.76 -8.25 2.11
CA SER A 68 11.79 -7.22 2.27
C SER A 68 12.51 -7.33 3.62
N ASP A 69 11.79 -7.67 4.68
CA ASP A 69 12.32 -7.86 6.03
C ASP A 69 13.35 -9.00 6.09
N CYS A 70 13.22 -10.03 5.23
CA CYS A 70 14.22 -11.08 5.11
C CYS A 70 15.63 -10.54 4.79
N PHE A 71 15.76 -9.36 4.17
CA PHE A 71 17.06 -8.75 3.87
C PHE A 71 17.67 -7.97 5.06
N HIS A 72 16.89 -7.69 6.09
CA HIS A 72 17.32 -6.98 7.29
C HIS A 72 17.73 -7.93 8.44
N ASP A 73 17.35 -9.21 8.36
CA ASP A 73 17.79 -10.33 9.22
C ASP A 73 19.15 -10.93 8.81
#